data_AF-A0A2E0K5X6-F1
#
_entry.id   AF-A0A2E0K5X6-F1
#
_cell.length_a   1.000
_cell.length_b   1.000
_cell.length_c   1.000
_cell.angle_alpha   90.00
_cell.angle_beta   90.00
_cell.angle_gamma   90.00
#
_symmetry.space_group_name_H-M   'P 1'
#
loop_
_entity.id
_entity.type
_entity.pdbx_description
1 polymer ?
#
loop_
_entity_poly.entity_id
_entity_poly.type
_entity_poly.pdbx_seq_one_letter_code
_entity_poly.pdbx_strand_id
1 'polypeptide(L)' 'MSRSPFLEDIRTYMRLRGMSLRTEKTYIYWIRNFIRYHGRLKWVMGWTLPIHHQRQKR' A
#
# COMPACT_ATOMS: atom_id res chain seq x y z
N MET A 1 5.71 3.51 -15.88
CA MET A 1 4.93 3.18 -14.68
C MET A 1 5.30 4.17 -13.59
N SER A 2 4.32 4.81 -12.93
CA SER A 2 4.60 5.69 -11.79
C SER A 2 5.40 4.94 -10.74
N ARG A 3 6.61 5.42 -10.44
CA ARG A 3 7.47 4.83 -9.41
C ARG A 3 6.93 5.30 -8.06
N SER A 4 6.33 4.38 -7.30
CA SER A 4 5.92 4.66 -5.93
C SER A 4 7.18 4.89 -5.09
N PRO A 5 7.33 6.04 -4.40
CA PRO A 5 8.50 6.30 -3.56
C PRO A 5 8.73 5.19 -2.53
N PHE A 6 7.67 4.70 -1.90
CA PHE A 6 7.71 3.58 -0.97
C PHE A 6 8.30 2.29 -1.56
N LEU A 7 7.95 1.94 -2.81
CA LEU A 7 8.50 0.74 -3.45
C LEU A 7 9.97 0.91 -3.82
N GLU A 8 10.43 2.13 -4.11
CA GLU A 8 11.85 2.41 -4.36
C GLU A 8 12.68 2.34 -3.07
N ASP A 9 12.14 2.80 -1.93
CA ASP A 9 12.81 2.66 -0.63
C ASP A 9 13.01 1.18 -0.27
N ILE A 10 12.00 0.34 -0.50
CA ILE A 10 12.11 -1.11 -0.31
C ILE A 10 13.18 -1.71 -1.23
N ARG A 11 13.22 -1.34 -2.51
CA ARG A 11 14.26 -1.84 -3.43
C ARG A 11 15.65 -1.44 -2.96
N THR A 12 15.82 -0.21 -2.52
CA THR A 12 17.10 0.29 -2.01
C THR A 12 17.55 -0.51 -0.80
N TYR A 13 16.66 -0.72 0.17
CA TYR A 13 16.91 -1.58 1.32
C TYR A 13 17.27 -3.02 0.93
N MET A 14 16.60 -3.59 -0.08
CA MET A 14 16.88 -4.93 -0.57
C MET A 14 18.27 -5.05 -1.20
N ARG A 15 18.66 -4.07 -2.01
CA ARG A 15 19.97 -4.00 -2.67
C ARG A 15 21.10 -3.79 -1.66
N LEU A 16 20.87 -2.95 -0.64
CA LEU A 16 21.83 -2.76 0.47
C LEU A 16 22.09 -4.06 1.25
N ARG A 17 21.14 -4.99 1.28
CA ARG A 17 21.30 -6.32 1.90
C ARG A 17 21.87 -7.38 0.96
N GLY A 18 22.31 -7.00 -0.24
CA GLY A 18 22.89 -7.93 -1.21
C GLY A 18 21.89 -8.97 -1.75
N MET A 19 20.59 -8.71 -1.65
CA MET A 19 19.60 -9.62 -2.22
C MET A 19 19.66 -9.59 -3.74
N SER A 20 19.41 -10.75 -4.36
CA SER A 20 19.39 -10.86 -5.81
C SER A 20 18.27 -10.01 -6.43
N LEU A 21 18.48 -9.54 -7.66
CA LEU A 21 17.44 -8.84 -8.43
C LEU A 21 16.19 -9.72 -8.66
N ARG A 22 16.35 -11.05 -8.66
CA ARG A 22 15.23 -12.00 -8.74
C ARG A 22 14.36 -11.90 -7.48
N THR A 23 14.99 -11.92 -6.30
CA THR A 23 14.32 -11.76 -5.01
C THR A 23 13.65 -10.40 -4.90
N GLU A 24 14.34 -9.32 -5.28
CA GLU A 24 13.78 -7.96 -5.33
C GLU A 24 12.48 -7.92 -6.14
N LYS A 25 12.50 -8.46 -7.37
CA LYS A 25 11.32 -8.50 -8.25
C LYS A 25 10.16 -9.28 -7.64
N THR A 26 10.42 -10.47 -7.09
CA THR A 26 9.39 -11.31 -6.47
C THR A 26 8.73 -10.59 -5.30
N TYR A 27 9.53 -9.96 -4.42
CA TYR A 27 8.99 -9.30 -3.23
C TYR A 27 8.21 -8.05 -3.60
N ILE A 28 8.73 -7.21 -4.48
CA ILE A 28 8.02 -6.00 -4.95
C ILE A 28 6.70 -6.37 -5.63
N TYR A 29 6.66 -7.48 -6.38
CA TYR A 29 5.42 -7.99 -6.96
C TYR A 29 4.36 -8.30 -5.89
N TRP A 30 4.73 -9.08 -4.87
CA TRP A 30 3.82 -9.50 -3.79
C TRP A 30 3.41 -8.34 -2.89
N ILE A 31 4.32 -7.44 -2.51
CA ILE A 31 4.01 -6.25 -1.71
C ILE A 31 3.01 -5.36 -2.43
N ARG A 32 3.22 -5.11 -3.72
CA ARG A 32 2.27 -4.34 -4.54
C ARG A 32 0.91 -5.02 -4.61
N ASN A 33 0.86 -6.34 -4.73
CA ASN A 33 -0.40 -7.08 -4.77
C ASN A 33 -1.12 -7.04 -3.40
N PHE A 34 -0.39 -7.17 -2.31
CA PHE A 34 -0.89 -7.05 -0.95
C PHE A 34 -1.51 -5.67 -0.67
N ILE A 35 -0.83 -4.59 -1.04
CA ILE A 35 -1.36 -3.22 -0.90
C ILE A 35 -2.66 -3.06 -1.69
N ARG A 36 -2.68 -3.54 -2.93
CA ARG A 36 -3.88 -3.49 -3.79
C ARG A 36 -5.04 -4.31 -3.21
N TYR A 37 -4.75 -5.46 -2.64
CA TYR A 37 -5.75 -6.31 -1.99
C TYR A 37 -6.40 -5.60 -0.79
N HIS A 38 -5.61 -4.98 0.08
CA HIS A 38 -6.12 -4.23 1.24
C HIS A 38 -6.85 -2.93 0.83
N GLY A 39 -6.38 -2.26 -0.22
CA GLY A 39 -7.08 -1.10 -0.79
C GLY A 39 -8.48 -1.43 -1.33
N ARG A 40 -8.70 -2.67 -1.81
CA ARG A 40 -10.03 -3.15 -2.21
C ARG A 40 -10.88 -3.63 -1.04
N LEU A 41 -10.27 -4.23 -0.01
CA LEU A 41 -10.96 -4.61 1.23
C LEU A 41 -11.57 -3.39 1.95
N LYS A 42 -10.92 -2.22 1.86
CA LYS A 42 -11.51 -0.96 2.38
C LYS A 42 -12.87 -0.62 1.75
N TRP A 43 -13.10 -1.02 0.49
CA TRP A 43 -14.38 -0.86 -0.19
C TRP A 43 -15.38 -1.98 0.14
N VAL A 44 -14.91 -3.22 0.34
CA VAL A 44 -15.77 -4.38 0.60
C VAL A 44 -16.29 -4.42 2.05
N MET A 45 -15.51 -3.92 3.02
CA MET A 45 -15.84 -4.02 4.45
C MET A 45 -16.70 -2.87 5.00
N GLY A 46 -17.21 -1.95 4.18
CA GLY A 46 -18.27 -1.02 4.60
C GLY A 46 -17.99 -0.11 5.81
N TRP A 47 -16.74 0.06 6.27
CA TRP A 47 -16.40 1.07 7.28
C TRP A 47 -16.27 2.45 6.64
N THR A 48 -17.34 2.92 5.99
CA THR A 48 -17.66 4.33 6.09
C THR A 48 -18.06 4.54 7.54
N LEU A 49 -17.21 5.17 8.35
CA LEU A 49 -17.73 5.92 9.49
C LEU A 49 -18.82 6.83 8.92
N PRO A 50 -20.09 6.71 9.34
CA PRO A 50 -21.01 7.80 9.13
C PRO A 50 -20.51 8.90 10.05
N ILE A 51 -19.75 9.86 9.53
CA ILE A 51 -19.67 11.18 10.15
C ILE A 51 -21.02 11.86 9.82
N HIS A 52 -22.09 11.32 10.41
CA HIS A 52 -23.33 12.03 10.63
C HIS A 52 -23.36 12.37 12.11
N HIS A 53 -22.58 13.39 12.48
CA HIS A 53 -23.03 14.27 13.55
C HIS A 53 -23.59 15.53 12.88
N GLN A 54 -24.91 15.56 12.80
CA GLN A 54 -25.67 16.77 12.50
C GLN A 54 -25.18 17.94 13.36
N ARG A 55 -24.93 19.07 12.68
CA ARG A 55 -25.54 20.38 12.97
C ARG A 55 -25.66 20.79 14.46
N GLN A 56 -24.84 21.77 14.84
CA GLN A 56 -25.31 22.96 15.58
C GLN A 56 -24.70 24.17 14.84
N LYS A 57 -25.45 24.93 14.02
CA LYS A 57 -26.25 26.08 14.45
C LYS A 57 -25.67 26.78 15.68
N ARG A 58 -24.72 27.68 15.45
CA ARG A 58 -24.70 29.03 16.01
C ARG A 58 -23.95 29.94 15.05
#